data_AF-A0A7D9DJS4-F1
#
_entry.id   AF-A0A7D9DJS4-F1
#
_cell.length_a   1.000
_cell.length_b   1.000
_cell.length_c   1.000
_cell.angle_alpha   90.00
_cell.angle_beta   90.00
_cell.angle_gamma   90.00
#
_symmetry.space_group_name_H-M   'P 1'
#
loop_
_entity.id
_entity.type
_entity.pdbx_description
1 polymer ?
#
loop_
_entity_poly.entity_id
_entity_poly.type
_entity_poly.pdbx_seq_one_letter_code
_entity_poly.pdbx_strand_id
1 'polypeptide(L)'
;MSTFSLPNTTKSYQPKPSKSNYIEPGKRSVSTACPTIVVDKDGSVKMVVGGSGGLRITSGVPMVIMNKLWFGLSLEKSIDRPRLHHQLFPNRIYYERNSPYRVPKSVRDGLKALGHELRWSNRYCAIQGVYRNESGHLFGKSDPRKTGVAVVL
;
A
#
# COMPACT_ATOMS: atom_id res chain seq x y z
N MET A 1 -0.91 -0.21 -22.21
CA MET A 1 -0.49 1.18 -22.51
C MET A 1 -1.01 2.24 -21.54
N SER A 2 -2.03 1.98 -20.69
CA SER A 2 -2.69 3.01 -19.85
C SER A 2 -1.85 3.62 -18.73
N THR A 3 -0.66 3.10 -18.46
CA THR A 3 0.28 3.54 -17.42
C THR A 3 1.28 4.59 -17.89
N PHE A 4 1.43 4.77 -19.20
CA PHE A 4 2.19 5.90 -19.74
C PHE A 4 1.42 7.21 -19.51
N SER A 5 2.18 8.28 -19.33
CA SER A 5 1.64 9.63 -19.37
C SER A 5 1.37 10.03 -20.82
N LEU A 6 0.24 10.70 -21.04
CA LEU A 6 -0.11 11.28 -22.33
C LEU A 6 0.00 12.81 -22.24
N PRO A 7 0.64 13.48 -23.21
CA PRO A 7 0.69 14.93 -23.24
C PRO A 7 -0.73 15.50 -23.26
N ASN A 8 -0.91 16.66 -22.61
CA ASN A 8 -2.18 17.41 -22.55
C ASN A 8 -3.38 16.67 -21.92
N THR A 9 -3.17 15.51 -21.30
CA THR A 9 -4.19 14.85 -20.49
C THR A 9 -4.06 15.25 -19.03
N THR A 10 -5.04 15.95 -18.47
CA THR A 10 -5.06 16.25 -17.03
C THR A 10 -6.25 15.58 -16.37
N LYS A 11 -6.00 14.83 -15.30
CA LYS A 11 -7.04 14.21 -14.46
C LYS A 11 -6.93 14.79 -13.06
N SER A 12 -8.04 15.24 -12.48
CA SER A 12 -8.09 15.89 -11.17
C SER A 12 -7.57 15.06 -9.99
N TYR A 13 -7.42 13.75 -10.18
CA TYR A 13 -6.99 12.78 -9.17
C TYR A 13 -5.66 12.09 -9.48
N GLN A 14 -4.97 12.47 -10.57
CA GLN A 14 -3.65 11.94 -10.92
C GLN A 14 -2.62 13.06 -11.00
N PRO A 15 -1.34 12.77 -10.75
CA PRO A 15 -0.26 13.72 -11.03
C PRO A 15 -0.34 14.25 -12.47
N LYS A 16 0.19 15.46 -12.68
CA LYS A 16 0.34 16.02 -14.03
C LYS A 16 1.18 15.08 -14.92
N PRO A 17 0.97 15.07 -16.24
CA PRO A 17 1.76 14.24 -17.16
C PRO A 17 3.26 14.46 -16.97
N SER A 18 4.02 13.36 -16.92
CA SER A 18 5.46 13.41 -16.85
C SER A 18 6.06 13.05 -18.20
N LYS A 19 6.88 13.95 -18.77
CA LYS A 19 7.61 13.70 -20.03
C LYS A 19 8.47 12.44 -19.95
N SER A 20 9.08 12.16 -18.80
CA SER A 20 9.89 10.95 -18.60
C SER A 20 9.10 9.65 -18.78
N ASN A 21 7.78 9.68 -18.62
CA ASN A 21 6.89 8.53 -18.75
C ASN A 21 5.98 8.64 -20.00
N TYR A 22 6.37 9.37 -21.03
CA TYR A 22 5.69 9.34 -22.33
C TYR A 22 5.99 8.04 -23.10
N ILE A 23 5.08 7.68 -24.00
CA ILE A 23 5.15 6.48 -24.84
C ILE A 23 6.27 6.64 -25.87
N GLU A 24 7.15 5.64 -25.94
CA GLU A 24 8.18 5.49 -26.97
C GLU A 24 8.27 3.99 -27.35
N PRO A 25 8.66 3.65 -28.59
CA PRO A 25 8.86 2.26 -29.00
C PRO A 25 9.86 1.53 -28.07
N GLY A 26 9.50 0.32 -27.63
CA GLY A 26 10.34 -0.48 -26.73
C GLY A 26 10.44 0.02 -25.28
N LYS A 27 9.91 1.20 -24.95
CA LYS A 27 9.96 1.75 -23.59
C LYS A 27 9.01 1.01 -22.66
N ARG A 28 9.39 0.91 -21.37
CA ARG A 28 8.52 0.42 -20.29
C ARG A 28 7.92 1.59 -19.55
N SER A 29 6.61 1.55 -19.29
CA SER A 29 5.94 2.54 -18.47
C SER A 29 6.34 2.43 -17.01
N VAL A 30 6.21 3.52 -16.26
CA VAL A 30 6.31 3.51 -14.79
C VAL A 30 5.28 2.54 -14.19
N SER A 31 5.74 1.75 -13.21
CA SER A 31 4.91 0.88 -12.38
C SER A 31 4.94 1.34 -10.93
N THR A 32 3.84 1.08 -10.24
CA THR A 32 3.70 1.30 -8.78
C THR A 32 3.82 -0.01 -8.00
N ALA A 33 3.99 -1.13 -8.70
CA ALA A 33 4.18 -2.42 -8.08
C ALA A 33 5.52 -2.43 -7.34
N CYS A 34 5.49 -2.77 -6.05
CA CYS A 34 6.68 -2.97 -5.23
C CYS A 34 6.59 -4.34 -4.54
N PRO A 35 6.73 -5.46 -5.28
CA PRO A 35 6.94 -6.76 -4.64
C PRO A 35 8.24 -6.68 -3.81
N THR A 36 8.19 -7.11 -2.55
CA THR A 36 9.28 -6.91 -1.59
C THR A 36 9.54 -8.18 -0.79
N ILE A 37 10.82 -8.53 -0.67
CA ILE A 37 11.32 -9.60 0.18
C ILE A 37 12.22 -8.94 1.23
N VAL A 38 11.93 -9.21 2.50
CA VAL A 38 12.75 -8.78 3.63
C VAL A 38 13.55 -9.98 4.10
N VAL A 39 14.87 -9.82 4.12
CA VAL A 39 15.82 -10.81 4.63
C VAL A 39 16.42 -10.32 5.95
N ASP A 40 16.81 -11.25 6.81
CA ASP A 40 17.63 -10.92 7.98
C ASP A 40 19.12 -10.76 7.61
N LYS A 41 19.93 -10.44 8.62
CA LYS A 41 21.39 -10.25 8.50
C LYS A 41 22.12 -11.48 7.96
N ASP A 42 21.54 -12.66 8.12
CA ASP A 42 22.14 -13.94 7.72
C ASP A 42 21.63 -14.38 6.34
N GLY A 43 20.84 -13.53 5.66
CA GLY A 43 20.28 -13.78 4.33
C GLY A 43 19.02 -14.62 4.31
N SER A 44 18.47 -14.99 5.46
CA SER A 44 17.24 -15.77 5.55
C SER A 44 16.00 -14.91 5.34
N VAL A 45 15.04 -15.42 4.55
CA VAL A 45 13.78 -14.70 4.28
C VAL A 45 12.93 -14.62 5.55
N LYS A 46 12.60 -13.40 5.95
CA LYS A 46 11.71 -13.10 7.09
C LYS A 46 10.31 -12.74 6.66
N MET A 47 10.16 -12.03 5.55
CA MET A 47 8.86 -11.55 5.08
C MET A 47 8.84 -11.44 3.56
N VAL A 48 7.74 -11.86 2.94
CA VAL A 48 7.43 -11.58 1.53
C VAL A 48 6.13 -10.82 1.51
N VAL A 49 6.09 -9.68 0.82
CA VAL A 49 4.92 -8.82 0.79
C VAL A 49 4.79 -8.14 -0.57
N GLY A 50 3.56 -8.03 -1.04
CA GLY A 50 3.23 -7.32 -2.27
C GLY A 50 1.78 -6.90 -2.27
N GLY A 51 1.38 -6.05 -3.22
CA GLY A 51 0.01 -5.58 -3.26
C GLY A 51 -0.48 -5.14 -4.63
N SER A 52 -1.80 -4.95 -4.70
CA SER A 52 -2.50 -4.37 -5.84
C SER A 52 -3.29 -3.14 -5.38
N GLY A 53 -3.61 -2.20 -6.28
CA GLY A 53 -4.32 -0.96 -5.93
C GLY A 53 -3.74 0.35 -6.51
N GLY A 54 -2.92 0.26 -7.56
CA GLY A 54 -2.32 1.41 -8.24
C GLY A 54 -1.39 2.21 -7.32
N LEU A 55 -1.48 3.54 -7.35
CA LEU A 55 -0.65 4.44 -6.53
C LEU A 55 -0.67 4.14 -5.03
N ARG A 56 -1.70 3.46 -4.51
CA ARG A 56 -1.78 3.09 -3.09
C ARG A 56 -0.84 1.95 -2.70
N ILE A 57 -0.31 1.19 -3.66
CA ILE A 57 0.62 0.09 -3.40
C ILE A 57 1.87 0.60 -2.66
N THR A 58 2.42 1.72 -3.12
CA THR A 58 3.64 2.32 -2.55
C THR A 58 3.45 2.91 -1.15
N SER A 59 2.22 3.14 -0.70
CA SER A 59 1.94 3.48 0.71
C SER A 59 1.56 2.25 1.53
N GLY A 60 0.79 1.33 0.93
CA GLY A 60 0.26 0.16 1.61
C GLY A 60 1.34 -0.85 2.01
N VAL A 61 2.21 -1.22 1.07
CA VAL A 61 3.26 -2.23 1.33
C VAL A 61 4.19 -1.78 2.45
N PRO A 62 4.78 -0.57 2.43
CA PRO A 62 5.61 -0.09 3.54
C PRO A 62 4.85 -0.04 4.86
N MET A 63 3.58 0.36 4.86
CA MET A 63 2.78 0.40 6.10
C MET A 63 2.62 -0.98 6.74
N VAL A 64 2.42 -2.04 5.93
CA VAL A 64 2.36 -3.42 6.46
C VAL A 64 3.71 -3.89 6.98
N ILE A 65 4.81 -3.54 6.30
CA ILE A 65 6.17 -3.83 6.78
C ILE A 65 6.43 -3.12 8.12
N MET A 66 6.13 -1.82 8.22
CA MET A 66 6.26 -1.04 9.45
C MET A 66 5.42 -1.60 10.59
N ASN A 67 4.17 -1.97 10.30
CA ASN A 67 3.28 -2.60 11.27
C ASN A 67 3.86 -3.89 11.85
N LYS A 68 4.48 -4.71 10.99
CA LYS A 68 5.09 -5.98 11.41
C LYS A 68 6.42 -5.78 12.14
N LEU A 69 7.33 -4.99 11.57
CA LEU A 69 8.72 -4.89 12.03
C LEU A 69 8.93 -3.83 13.12
N TRP A 70 8.22 -2.70 13.06
CA TRP A 70 8.39 -1.60 14.02
C TRP A 70 7.34 -1.62 15.13
N PHE A 71 6.08 -1.90 14.79
CA PHE A 71 5.00 -1.97 15.79
C PHE A 71 4.78 -3.38 16.35
N GLY A 72 5.58 -4.37 15.92
CA GLY A 72 5.56 -5.73 16.45
C GLY A 72 4.24 -6.48 16.27
N LEU A 73 3.37 -6.06 15.35
CA LEU A 73 2.06 -6.68 15.17
C LEU A 73 2.18 -8.09 14.56
N SER A 74 1.14 -8.92 14.71
CA SER A 74 1.04 -10.15 13.92
C SER A 74 0.89 -9.82 12.43
N LEU A 75 1.23 -10.75 11.54
CA LEU A 75 1.09 -10.52 10.09
C LEU A 75 -0.37 -10.18 9.73
N GLU A 76 -1.30 -10.90 10.34
CA GLU A 76 -2.74 -10.66 10.22
C GLU A 76 -3.12 -9.23 10.64
N LYS A 77 -2.78 -8.83 11.86
CA LYS A 77 -3.08 -7.47 12.36
C LYS A 77 -2.38 -6.40 11.52
N SER A 78 -1.21 -6.69 10.96
CA SER A 78 -0.46 -5.76 10.12
C SER A 78 -1.17 -5.48 8.80
N ILE A 79 -1.74 -6.51 8.17
CA ILE A 79 -2.51 -6.40 6.92
C ILE A 79 -3.90 -5.82 7.19
N ASP A 80 -4.56 -6.20 8.28
CA ASP A 80 -5.92 -5.76 8.58
C ASP A 80 -5.99 -4.33 9.12
N ARG A 81 -4.86 -3.73 9.52
CA ARG A 81 -4.85 -2.36 10.03
C ARG A 81 -5.40 -1.35 8.99
N PRO A 82 -6.20 -0.35 9.40
CA PRO A 82 -6.67 0.71 8.52
C PRO A 82 -5.53 1.47 7.83
N ARG A 83 -5.75 1.89 6.58
CA ARG A 83 -4.71 2.53 5.76
C ARG A 83 -5.00 4.00 5.46
N LEU A 84 -3.90 4.74 5.33
CA LEU A 84 -3.84 6.12 4.85
C LEU A 84 -3.02 6.16 3.56
N HIS A 85 -3.31 7.12 2.69
CA HIS A 85 -2.55 7.33 1.46
C HIS A 85 -2.50 8.81 1.10
N HIS A 86 -1.30 9.32 0.84
CA HIS A 86 -1.07 10.62 0.24
C HIS A 86 -0.10 10.42 -0.95
N GLN A 87 -0.34 11.12 -2.04
CA GLN A 87 0.41 11.00 -3.30
C GLN A 87 0.92 12.36 -3.80
N LEU A 88 1.09 13.31 -2.88
CA LEU A 88 1.44 14.72 -3.08
C LEU A 88 0.36 15.52 -3.85
N PHE A 89 -0.01 15.08 -5.05
CA PHE A 89 -1.07 15.68 -5.86
C PHE A 89 -2.20 14.67 -6.14
N PRO A 90 -3.47 15.04 -5.88
CA PRO A 90 -3.92 16.26 -5.19
C PRO A 90 -3.49 16.28 -3.72
N ASN A 91 -3.31 17.48 -3.14
CA ASN A 91 -2.79 17.64 -1.77
C ASN A 91 -3.83 17.31 -0.69
N ARG A 92 -4.10 16.02 -0.52
CA ARG A 92 -5.04 15.51 0.49
C ARG A 92 -4.67 14.09 0.91
N ILE A 93 -5.01 13.75 2.14
CA ILE A 93 -4.86 12.40 2.69
C ILE A 93 -6.15 11.61 2.40
N TYR A 94 -6.00 10.50 1.69
CA TYR A 94 -7.04 9.51 1.55
C TYR A 94 -7.04 8.55 2.73
N TYR A 95 -8.21 8.24 3.26
CA TYR A 95 -8.36 7.33 4.39
C TYR A 95 -9.51 6.34 4.21
N GLU A 96 -9.38 5.18 4.85
CA GLU A 96 -10.43 4.16 4.91
C GLU A 96 -11.49 4.54 5.98
N ARG A 97 -12.76 4.63 5.56
CA ARG A 97 -13.88 5.10 6.40
C ARG A 97 -14.78 3.96 6.88
N ASN A 98 -14.89 2.88 6.12
CA ASN A 98 -15.91 1.86 6.33
C ASN A 98 -15.40 0.78 7.29
N SER A 99 -16.32 0.16 8.03
CA SER A 99 -16.03 -1.00 8.88
C SER A 99 -15.61 -2.19 8.01
N PRO A 100 -14.72 -3.08 8.49
CA PRO A 100 -13.99 -3.03 9.77
C PRO A 100 -12.72 -2.16 9.73
N TYR A 101 -12.30 -1.67 8.57
CA TYR A 101 -11.03 -0.99 8.35
C TYR A 101 -11.08 0.53 8.55
N ARG A 102 -11.86 1.02 9.51
CA ARG A 102 -12.06 2.46 9.72
C ARG A 102 -10.84 3.07 10.43
N VAL A 103 -10.28 4.13 9.85
CA VAL A 103 -9.26 4.94 10.54
C VAL A 103 -9.89 5.62 11.77
N PRO A 104 -9.28 5.50 12.97
CA PRO A 104 -9.81 6.08 14.21
C PRO A 104 -10.11 7.57 14.08
N LYS A 105 -11.15 8.04 14.79
CA LYS A 105 -11.50 9.48 14.81
C LYS A 105 -10.34 10.33 15.34
N SER A 106 -9.67 9.89 16.40
CA SER A 106 -8.49 10.57 16.97
C SER A 106 -7.38 10.84 15.96
N VAL A 107 -7.04 9.85 15.12
CA VAL A 107 -6.04 10.00 14.05
C VAL A 107 -6.50 11.03 13.02
N ARG A 108 -7.79 10.99 12.63
CA ARG A 108 -8.35 11.94 11.65
C ARG A 108 -8.36 13.36 12.19
N ASP A 109 -8.71 13.55 13.44
CA ASP A 109 -8.75 14.86 14.08
C ASP A 109 -7.34 15.42 14.28
N GLY A 110 -6.38 14.59 14.69
CA GLY A 110 -4.97 14.99 14.80
C GLY A 110 -4.40 15.45 13.45
N LEU A 111 -4.66 14.72 12.37
CA LEU A 111 -4.23 15.14 11.03
C LEU A 111 -4.89 16.45 10.58
N LYS A 112 -6.17 16.68 10.90
CA LYS A 112 -6.85 17.95 10.61
C LYS A 112 -6.26 19.11 11.42
N ALA A 113 -5.93 18.88 12.70
CA ALA A 113 -5.31 19.88 13.56
C ALA A 113 -3.92 20.31 13.04
N LEU A 114 -3.21 19.40 12.34
CA LEU A 114 -1.97 19.69 11.63
C LEU A 114 -2.17 20.36 10.26
N GLY A 115 -3.41 20.67 9.87
CA GLY A 115 -3.72 21.37 8.62
C GLY A 115 -3.92 20.48 7.39
N HIS A 116 -3.98 19.14 7.54
CA HIS A 116 -4.20 18.25 6.41
C HIS A 116 -5.67 18.22 5.95
N GLU A 117 -5.90 18.28 4.63
CA GLU A 117 -7.19 17.93 4.03
C GLU A 117 -7.37 16.41 4.03
N LEU A 118 -8.47 15.91 4.61
CA LEU A 118 -8.79 14.48 4.60
C LEU A 118 -9.97 14.18 3.68
N ARG A 119 -9.84 13.15 2.85
CA ARG A 119 -10.91 12.66 1.98
C ARG A 119 -11.08 11.15 2.14
N TRP A 120 -12.30 10.69 2.40
CA TRP A 120 -12.56 9.25 2.42
C TRP A 120 -12.49 8.68 1.00
N SER A 121 -12.11 7.42 0.87
CA SER A 121 -12.01 6.72 -0.42
C SER A 121 -12.45 5.27 -0.28
N ASN A 122 -13.29 4.80 -1.21
CA ASN A 122 -13.62 3.37 -1.34
C ASN A 122 -12.54 2.60 -2.12
N ARG A 123 -11.56 3.29 -2.72
CA ARG A 123 -10.40 2.63 -3.34
C ARG A 123 -9.44 2.16 -2.25
N TYR A 124 -9.14 0.88 -2.26
CA TYR A 124 -8.20 0.24 -1.35
C TYR A 124 -6.96 -0.30 -2.09
N CYS A 125 -5.90 -0.51 -1.32
CA CYS A 125 -4.83 -1.43 -1.69
C CYS A 125 -5.16 -2.80 -1.10
N ALA A 126 -4.86 -3.89 -1.80
CA ALA A 126 -4.99 -5.25 -1.28
C ALA A 126 -3.59 -5.87 -1.21
N ILE A 127 -3.16 -6.27 0.00
CA ILE A 127 -1.81 -6.75 0.29
C ILE A 127 -1.81 -8.24 0.62
N GLN A 128 -0.89 -8.96 0.01
CA GLN A 128 -0.63 -10.37 0.29
C GLN A 128 0.70 -10.44 1.03
N GLY A 129 0.77 -11.26 2.08
CA GLY A 129 1.97 -11.39 2.90
C GLY A 129 2.22 -12.81 3.37
N VAL A 130 3.50 -13.15 3.47
CA VAL A 130 4.02 -14.32 4.18
C VAL A 130 5.10 -13.86 5.15
N TYR A 131 5.12 -14.41 6.36
CA TYR A 131 6.10 -14.09 7.40
C TYR A 131 6.64 -15.37 8.04
N ARG A 132 7.95 -15.42 8.30
CA ARG A 132 8.62 -16.51 9.01
C ARG A 132 9.09 -16.03 10.37
N ASN A 133 8.60 -16.65 11.45
CA ASN A 133 9.05 -16.32 12.80
C ASN A 133 10.43 -16.93 13.10
N GLU A 134 10.92 -16.77 14.32
CA GLU A 134 12.23 -17.27 14.76
C GLU A 134 12.28 -18.80 14.85
N SER A 135 11.17 -19.44 15.24
CA SER A 135 11.04 -20.91 15.23
C SER A 135 10.95 -21.52 13.81
N GLY A 136 10.94 -20.69 12.77
CA GLY A 136 10.81 -21.13 11.38
C GLY A 136 9.37 -21.35 10.91
N HIS A 137 8.37 -21.17 11.78
CA HIS A 137 6.96 -21.28 11.44
C HIS A 137 6.52 -20.17 10.47
N LEU A 138 5.72 -20.55 9.48
CA LEU A 138 5.22 -19.67 8.44
C LEU A 138 3.81 -19.17 8.76
N PHE A 139 3.59 -17.90 8.51
CA PHE A 139 2.28 -17.25 8.60
C PHE A 139 1.96 -16.67 7.25
N GLY A 140 0.82 -17.02 6.67
CA GLY A 140 0.29 -16.44 5.45
C GLY A 140 -0.96 -15.60 5.75
N LYS A 141 -1.13 -14.46 5.08
CA LYS A 141 -2.37 -13.69 5.14
C LYS A 141 -2.66 -13.05 3.79
N SER A 142 -3.91 -13.22 3.36
CA SER A 142 -4.49 -12.52 2.23
C SER A 142 -5.35 -11.36 2.69
N ASP A 143 -5.28 -10.22 1.98
CA ASP A 143 -6.10 -9.06 2.31
C ASP A 143 -7.61 -9.38 2.15
N PRO A 144 -8.39 -9.30 3.22
CA PRO A 144 -9.83 -9.52 3.16
C PRO A 144 -10.55 -8.48 2.27
N ARG A 145 -9.95 -7.30 2.02
CA ARG A 145 -10.51 -6.29 1.10
C ARG A 145 -10.69 -6.79 -0.33
N LYS A 146 -10.04 -7.89 -0.71
CA LYS A 146 -10.14 -8.50 -2.04
C LYS A 146 -10.43 -10.01 -1.99
N THR A 147 -11.07 -10.46 -0.91
CA THR A 147 -11.62 -11.84 -0.74
C THR A 147 -10.63 -12.97 -1.01
N GLY A 148 -9.32 -12.74 -0.87
CA GLY A 148 -8.30 -13.76 -1.07
C GLY A 148 -8.19 -14.69 0.14
N VAL A 149 -7.60 -15.86 -0.06
CA VAL A 149 -7.32 -16.84 0.99
C VAL A 149 -5.84 -17.21 0.97
N ALA A 150 -5.24 -17.28 2.15
CA ALA A 150 -3.90 -17.83 2.33
C ALA A 150 -4.01 -19.20 2.98
N VAL A 151 -3.28 -20.18 2.44
CA VAL A 151 -3.15 -21.52 3.00
C VAL A 151 -1.68 -21.71 3.34
N VAL A 152 -1.41 -22.11 4.58
CA VAL A 152 -0.08 -22.54 5.03
C VAL A 152 -0.17 -24.05 5.21
N LEU A 153 0.73 -24.77 4.54
CA LEU A 153 0.84 -26.23 4.59
C LEU A 153 1.92 -26.64 5.59
#